data_AF-A0A017T6Z0-F1
#
_entry.id   AF-A0A017T6Z0-F1
#
_cell.length_a   1.000
_cell.length_b   1.000
_cell.length_c   1.000
_cell.angle_alpha   90.00
_cell.angle_beta   90.00
_cell.angle_gamma   90.00
#
_symmetry.space_group_name_H-M   'P 1'
#
loop_
_entity.id
_entity.type
_entity.pdbx_description
1 polymer ?
#
loop_
_entity_poly.entity_id
_entity_poly.type
_entity_poly.pdbx_seq_one_letter_code
_entity_poly.pdbx_strand_id
1 'polypeptide(L)'
;MLSDAQEIVGGTADTGHTFVVGVGDNSGAFCTGTVISKRTVITAGHCYGGITKIFIGNNINSGGGAQTVSVVQEIRHPGYNNSTLANDIAILKLGADAPVQPAPLLRETMANNSTYVGPNYTFVGYGYENGVTDTGFGIRRVAKFPINKVGPATVGGTPGSINNTQFYYKVPSKNTCNGDSGGPAFIVRNGVEMHAGVTSFGDGPCTLDGVQARTDQPAITGWIQARIDEFEGASNACRSNGVCQESCNTNGKIGDPDCAVNHCGADGICAETCVAPADPDCGSSGSGGAGGSGGAGGSGGSGGSGGSGGGTGGTCAHDKCSTGTKLTASCDPCVASICAVDSFCCNNSWDSTCVGEVQSVCGLSCGSSSTCAHNKCSTGTKLTASCDPCVASICAVDSFCCNNSWDSACVGQVQSVCGQTCN
;
A
#
# COMPACT_ATOMS: atom_id res chain seq x y z
N MET A 1 5.46 27.51 -28.25
CA MET A 1 6.08 28.16 -27.06
C MET A 1 4.99 28.26 -26.02
N LEU A 2 5.15 27.57 -24.89
CA LEU A 2 4.25 27.65 -23.75
C LEU A 2 4.99 28.39 -22.63
N SER A 3 4.26 29.10 -21.78
CA SER A 3 4.83 29.99 -20.75
C SER A 3 4.94 29.28 -19.41
N ASP A 4 6.17 29.01 -18.96
CA ASP A 4 6.46 28.49 -17.63
C ASP A 4 6.25 29.58 -16.56
N ALA A 5 4.99 29.77 -16.16
CA ALA A 5 4.59 30.59 -15.01
C ALA A 5 3.92 29.68 -13.98
N GLN A 6 4.51 29.60 -12.78
CA GLN A 6 4.40 28.45 -11.89
C GLN A 6 4.65 28.90 -10.43
N GLU A 7 3.71 28.65 -9.48
CA GLU A 7 3.80 29.03 -8.04
C GLU A 7 3.07 28.00 -7.12
N ILE A 8 3.41 27.66 -5.86
CA ILE A 8 4.46 28.00 -4.89
C ILE A 8 5.82 28.02 -5.55
N VAL A 9 6.62 29.09 -5.33
CA VAL A 9 7.99 29.30 -5.83
C VAL A 9 8.34 28.36 -7.01
N GLY A 10 7.75 28.54 -8.20
CA GLY A 10 7.93 27.61 -9.32
C GLY A 10 6.99 26.38 -9.40
N GLY A 11 5.74 26.47 -8.94
CA GLY A 11 4.70 25.41 -8.94
C GLY A 11 3.55 25.54 -9.97
N THR A 12 2.29 25.61 -9.54
CA THR A 12 1.08 26.00 -10.30
C THR A 12 -0.11 26.01 -9.34
N ALA A 13 -1.09 26.89 -9.49
CA ALA A 13 -2.38 26.76 -8.81
C ALA A 13 -3.01 25.37 -9.04
N ASP A 14 -3.38 24.66 -7.97
CA ASP A 14 -3.85 23.26 -8.01
C ASP A 14 -5.38 23.12 -7.90
N THR A 15 -5.92 22.19 -8.68
CA THR A 15 -7.31 21.74 -8.58
C THR A 15 -7.47 20.23 -8.37
N GLY A 16 -6.39 19.43 -8.50
CA GLY A 16 -6.47 17.98 -8.50
C GLY A 16 -6.27 17.32 -7.12
N HIS A 17 -5.39 17.88 -6.29
CA HIS A 17 -4.96 17.27 -5.03
C HIS A 17 -5.91 17.65 -3.88
N THR A 18 -7.20 17.33 -4.00
CA THR A 18 -8.25 17.75 -3.06
C THR A 18 -8.08 17.21 -1.63
N PHE A 19 -7.36 16.09 -1.47
CA PHE A 19 -6.89 15.54 -0.20
C PHE A 19 -5.84 16.38 0.53
N VAL A 20 -5.25 17.38 -0.12
CA VAL A 20 -4.29 18.29 0.52
C VAL A 20 -5.04 19.49 1.08
N VAL A 21 -4.94 19.67 2.38
CA VAL A 21 -5.82 20.53 3.18
C VAL A 21 -5.03 21.57 3.96
N GLY A 22 -5.63 22.73 4.20
CA GLY A 22 -5.12 23.67 5.19
C GLY A 22 -5.33 23.11 6.59
N VAL A 23 -4.42 23.40 7.50
CA VAL A 23 -4.41 22.90 8.89
C VAL A 23 -4.31 24.09 9.84
N GLY A 24 -5.22 24.18 10.81
CA GLY A 24 -5.18 25.25 11.81
C GLY A 24 -6.42 25.32 12.71
N ASP A 25 -6.92 26.52 12.97
CA ASP A 25 -7.79 26.82 14.10
C ASP A 25 -8.98 27.75 13.77
N ASN A 26 -9.43 28.59 14.71
CA ASN A 26 -10.45 29.62 14.48
C ASN A 26 -9.87 30.91 13.87
N SER A 27 -8.56 31.11 13.93
CA SER A 27 -7.84 32.24 13.32
C SER A 27 -7.65 32.04 11.82
N GLY A 28 -7.36 30.80 11.41
CA GLY A 28 -7.18 30.40 10.01
C GLY A 28 -6.41 29.09 9.90
N ALA A 29 -5.95 28.76 8.68
CA ALA A 29 -4.88 27.79 8.53
C ALA A 29 -3.52 28.46 8.79
N PHE A 30 -2.56 27.69 9.28
CA PHE A 30 -1.15 28.10 9.43
C PHE A 30 -0.15 27.05 8.93
N CYS A 31 -0.61 25.81 8.73
CA CYS A 31 0.13 24.72 8.09
C CYS A 31 -0.72 24.08 6.99
N THR A 32 -0.12 23.13 6.27
CA THR A 32 -0.76 22.21 5.32
C THR A 32 -0.80 20.80 5.95
N GLY A 33 -1.64 19.91 5.41
CA GLY A 33 -1.64 18.48 5.71
C GLY A 33 -2.27 17.66 4.58
N THR A 34 -2.23 16.33 4.70
CA THR A 34 -2.83 15.40 3.74
C THR A 34 -3.83 14.47 4.41
N VAL A 35 -5.04 14.37 3.86
CA VAL A 35 -6.02 13.32 4.21
C VAL A 35 -5.50 11.98 3.70
N ILE A 36 -5.19 11.05 4.62
CA ILE A 36 -4.59 9.73 4.33
C ILE A 36 -5.45 8.55 4.79
N SER A 37 -6.54 8.83 5.52
CA SER A 37 -7.75 8.01 5.57
C SER A 37 -8.95 8.94 5.76
N LYS A 38 -10.18 8.42 5.76
CA LYS A 38 -11.42 9.22 5.95
C LYS A 38 -11.35 10.21 7.12
N ARG A 39 -10.70 9.85 8.22
CA ARG A 39 -10.59 10.64 9.46
C ARG A 39 -9.15 10.84 9.94
N THR A 40 -8.15 10.45 9.16
CA THR A 40 -6.73 10.64 9.51
C THR A 40 -6.10 11.65 8.56
N VAL A 41 -5.58 12.75 9.13
CA VAL A 41 -4.76 13.72 8.40
C VAL A 41 -3.33 13.68 8.94
N ILE A 42 -2.34 13.69 8.05
CA ILE A 42 -0.94 13.84 8.41
C ILE A 42 -0.48 15.30 8.19
N THR A 43 0.34 15.81 9.10
CA THR A 43 0.97 17.14 9.06
C THR A 43 2.32 17.09 9.79
N ALA A 44 3.02 18.21 9.98
CA ALA A 44 4.33 18.24 10.63
C ALA A 44 4.21 18.22 12.17
N GLY A 45 5.22 17.68 12.84
CA GLY A 45 5.34 17.64 14.30
C GLY A 45 5.55 19.03 14.93
N HIS A 46 6.11 19.97 14.18
CA HIS A 46 6.24 21.37 14.60
C HIS A 46 4.92 22.17 14.46
N CYS A 47 3.95 21.71 13.66
CA CYS A 47 2.61 22.32 13.55
C CYS A 47 1.68 21.97 14.73
N TYR A 48 2.02 20.94 15.51
CA TYR A 48 1.21 20.44 16.64
C TYR A 48 1.02 21.48 17.76
N GLY A 49 -0.22 21.60 18.25
CA GLY A 49 -0.55 22.30 19.49
C GLY A 49 -1.54 23.44 19.30
N GLY A 50 -2.80 23.12 19.02
CA GLY A 50 -3.89 24.09 18.82
C GLY A 50 -4.71 23.86 17.55
N ILE A 51 -4.42 22.79 16.80
CA ILE A 51 -5.14 22.46 15.56
C ILE A 51 -6.55 21.98 15.93
N THR A 52 -7.56 22.76 15.57
CA THR A 52 -8.98 22.46 15.84
C THR A 52 -9.81 22.20 14.58
N LYS A 53 -9.25 22.42 13.39
CA LYS A 53 -9.89 22.05 12.11
C LYS A 53 -8.90 21.91 10.95
N ILE A 54 -9.40 21.28 9.89
CA ILE A 54 -8.84 21.36 8.54
C ILE A 54 -9.71 22.23 7.64
N PHE A 55 -9.11 22.76 6.57
CA PHE A 55 -9.72 23.62 5.55
C PHE A 55 -9.56 22.96 4.18
N ILE A 56 -10.67 22.78 3.46
CA ILE A 56 -10.74 22.00 2.22
C ILE A 56 -11.29 22.86 1.10
N GLY A 57 -10.47 23.17 0.10
CA GLY A 57 -10.82 23.97 -1.07
C GLY A 57 -9.59 24.53 -1.76
N ASN A 58 -9.72 25.05 -2.98
CA ASN A 58 -8.57 25.60 -3.71
C ASN A 58 -8.13 26.98 -3.16
N ASN A 59 -8.99 27.63 -2.39
CA ASN A 59 -8.69 28.84 -1.61
C ASN A 59 -9.24 28.69 -0.19
N ILE A 60 -8.37 28.68 0.81
CA ILE A 60 -8.70 28.52 2.24
C ILE A 60 -8.70 29.84 3.02
N ASN A 61 -8.46 30.97 2.36
CA ASN A 61 -8.64 32.29 2.96
C ASN A 61 -10.12 32.58 3.26
N SER A 62 -10.37 33.55 4.15
CA SER A 62 -11.74 34.00 4.45
C SER A 62 -12.49 34.43 3.19
N GLY A 63 -13.71 33.91 2.99
CA GLY A 63 -14.50 34.11 1.77
C GLY A 63 -14.08 33.24 0.57
N GLY A 64 -13.00 32.48 0.65
CA GLY A 64 -12.49 31.60 -0.42
C GLY A 64 -13.35 30.37 -0.74
N GLY A 65 -14.40 30.11 0.04
CA GLY A 65 -15.35 29.01 -0.18
C GLY A 65 -14.93 27.65 0.40
N ALA A 66 -13.83 27.57 1.14
CA ALA A 66 -13.37 26.33 1.76
C ALA A 66 -14.39 25.74 2.75
N GLN A 67 -14.58 24.42 2.65
CA GLN A 67 -15.25 23.62 3.67
C GLN A 67 -14.32 23.41 4.86
N THR A 68 -14.86 23.13 6.04
CA THR A 68 -14.05 22.80 7.22
C THR A 68 -14.56 21.55 7.93
N VAL A 69 -13.63 20.72 8.41
CA VAL A 69 -13.92 19.55 9.25
C VAL A 69 -13.16 19.73 10.57
N SER A 70 -13.81 19.48 11.70
CA SER A 70 -13.18 19.62 13.01
C SER A 70 -12.11 18.56 13.25
N VAL A 71 -11.02 18.97 13.91
CA VAL A 71 -10.04 18.06 14.49
C VAL A 71 -10.44 17.83 15.95
N VAL A 72 -10.51 16.55 16.35
CA VAL A 72 -10.92 16.12 17.70
C VAL A 72 -9.78 15.53 18.53
N GLN A 73 -8.62 15.28 17.91
CA GLN A 73 -7.41 14.77 18.57
C GLN A 73 -6.19 15.14 17.73
N GLU A 74 -5.15 15.68 18.38
CA GLU A 74 -3.81 15.84 17.79
C GLU A 74 -2.86 14.80 18.41
N ILE A 75 -2.03 14.15 17.60
CA ILE A 75 -1.03 13.18 18.05
C ILE A 75 0.29 13.43 17.32
N ARG A 76 1.24 14.11 17.98
CA ARG A 76 2.62 14.21 17.50
C ARG A 76 3.34 12.87 17.60
N HIS A 77 4.23 12.57 16.65
CA HIS A 77 5.05 11.37 16.70
C HIS A 77 5.89 11.33 17.99
N PRO A 78 5.91 10.22 18.75
CA PRO A 78 6.55 10.18 20.08
C PRO A 78 8.08 10.34 20.02
N GLY A 79 8.69 10.02 18.88
CA GLY A 79 10.11 10.27 18.61
C GLY A 79 10.44 11.67 18.05
N TYR A 80 9.49 12.61 18.03
CA TYR A 80 9.74 13.97 17.54
C TYR A 80 10.84 14.66 18.34
N ASN A 81 11.86 15.17 17.66
CA ASN A 81 12.97 15.89 18.27
C ASN A 81 13.03 17.35 17.79
N ASN A 82 12.67 18.29 18.67
CA ASN A 82 12.61 19.72 18.35
C ASN A 82 13.99 20.37 18.07
N SER A 83 15.10 19.69 18.35
CA SER A 83 16.46 20.19 18.12
C SER A 83 17.06 19.70 16.80
N THR A 84 16.53 18.62 16.22
CA THR A 84 17.04 18.00 14.97
C THR A 84 15.99 17.83 13.88
N LEU A 85 14.73 18.14 14.19
CA LEU A 85 13.53 17.88 13.39
C LEU A 85 13.47 16.42 12.88
N ALA A 86 13.97 15.49 13.69
CA ALA A 86 13.80 14.06 13.48
C ALA A 86 12.37 13.65 13.82
N ASN A 87 11.77 12.80 12.99
CA ASN A 87 10.36 12.41 13.06
C ASN A 87 9.40 13.62 13.16
N ASP A 88 9.61 14.65 12.32
CA ASP A 88 8.77 15.85 12.28
C ASP A 88 7.40 15.60 11.63
N ILE A 89 6.58 14.79 12.30
CA ILE A 89 5.27 14.33 11.86
C ILE A 89 4.27 14.39 13.03
N ALA A 90 3.04 14.81 12.72
CA ALA A 90 1.87 14.67 13.57
C ALA A 90 0.70 14.08 12.78
N ILE A 91 -0.20 13.42 13.49
CA ILE A 91 -1.44 12.84 12.97
C ILE A 91 -2.62 13.54 13.68
N LEU A 92 -3.64 13.88 12.90
CA LEU A 92 -4.86 14.54 13.35
C LEU A 92 -6.04 13.58 13.15
N LYS A 93 -6.92 13.48 14.15
CA LYS A 93 -8.21 12.77 14.05
C LYS A 93 -9.31 13.76 13.69
N LEU A 94 -10.06 13.49 12.63
CA LEU A 94 -11.23 14.29 12.26
C LEU A 94 -12.48 13.84 13.03
N GLY A 95 -13.34 14.79 13.36
CA GLY A 95 -14.63 14.53 14.02
C GLY A 95 -15.70 13.91 13.11
N ALA A 96 -15.49 13.96 11.79
CA ALA A 96 -16.33 13.37 10.75
C ALA A 96 -15.45 12.93 9.56
N ASP A 97 -16.01 12.11 8.67
CA ASP A 97 -15.36 11.73 7.41
C ASP A 97 -15.04 12.99 6.57
N ALA A 98 -13.84 13.08 6.03
CA ALA A 98 -13.45 14.11 5.10
C ALA A 98 -14.22 13.94 3.76
N PRO A 99 -14.77 15.01 3.17
CA PRO A 99 -15.50 14.98 1.90
C PRO A 99 -14.58 14.89 0.66
N VAL A 100 -13.44 14.19 0.78
CA VAL A 100 -12.41 14.04 -0.25
C VAL A 100 -11.85 12.63 -0.23
N GLN A 101 -11.42 12.13 -1.39
CA GLN A 101 -10.78 10.83 -1.52
C GLN A 101 -9.39 10.84 -0.86
N PRO A 102 -9.05 9.96 0.11
CA PRO A 102 -7.74 9.97 0.75
C PRO A 102 -6.57 9.67 -0.20
N ALA A 103 -5.39 10.18 0.14
CA ALA A 103 -4.16 9.98 -0.63
C ALA A 103 -3.47 8.63 -0.31
N PRO A 104 -3.05 7.85 -1.31
CA PRO A 104 -2.24 6.65 -1.10
C PRO A 104 -0.92 6.94 -0.38
N LEU A 105 -0.52 6.06 0.54
CA LEU A 105 0.75 6.16 1.28
C LEU A 105 1.87 5.35 0.59
N LEU A 106 3.09 5.91 0.54
CA LEU A 106 4.27 5.14 0.11
C LEU A 106 4.62 4.12 1.20
N ARG A 107 4.49 2.82 0.91
CA ARG A 107 4.73 1.73 1.87
C ARG A 107 6.13 1.09 1.78
N GLU A 108 6.87 1.35 0.71
CA GLU A 108 8.25 0.90 0.53
C GLU A 108 9.26 1.90 1.10
N THR A 109 10.29 1.42 1.80
CA THR A 109 11.29 2.31 2.40
C THR A 109 12.27 2.86 1.37
N MET A 110 12.37 4.17 1.30
CA MET A 110 13.22 4.91 0.37
C MET A 110 14.72 4.70 0.66
N ALA A 111 15.49 4.49 -0.41
CA ALA A 111 16.94 4.37 -0.38
C ALA A 111 17.61 5.61 -0.98
N ASN A 112 18.86 5.89 -0.59
CA ASN A 112 19.65 7.00 -1.11
C ASN A 112 20.31 6.65 -2.47
N ASN A 113 19.48 6.27 -3.45
CA ASN A 113 19.87 5.78 -4.77
C ASN A 113 18.97 6.39 -5.87
N SER A 114 19.24 6.07 -7.13
CA SER A 114 18.52 6.60 -8.30
C SER A 114 17.04 6.19 -8.41
N THR A 115 16.53 5.29 -7.56
CA THR A 115 15.10 4.96 -7.48
C THR A 115 14.29 6.09 -6.83
N TYR A 116 14.91 6.89 -5.97
CA TYR A 116 14.27 7.98 -5.22
C TYR A 116 14.97 9.33 -5.38
N VAL A 117 16.29 9.33 -5.62
CA VAL A 117 17.09 10.55 -5.87
C VAL A 117 17.19 10.79 -7.37
N GLY A 118 16.66 11.92 -7.86
CA GLY A 118 16.65 12.28 -9.28
C GLY A 118 15.27 12.27 -9.98
N PRO A 119 14.33 11.35 -9.68
CA PRO A 119 12.94 11.48 -10.12
C PRO A 119 12.27 12.74 -9.57
N ASN A 120 11.32 13.32 -10.31
CA ASN A 120 10.49 14.41 -9.82
C ASN A 120 9.50 13.91 -8.75
N TYR A 121 9.42 14.64 -7.65
CA TYR A 121 8.37 14.54 -6.65
C TYR A 121 7.35 15.66 -6.89
N THR A 122 6.12 15.45 -6.46
CA THR A 122 5.03 16.42 -6.50
C THR A 122 4.81 16.99 -5.10
N PHE A 123 5.16 18.25 -4.89
CA PHE A 123 4.96 18.98 -3.65
C PHE A 123 3.68 19.79 -3.76
N VAL A 124 2.85 19.78 -2.71
CA VAL A 124 1.55 20.49 -2.74
C VAL A 124 1.34 21.20 -1.41
N GLY A 125 0.81 22.43 -1.45
CA GLY A 125 0.45 23.15 -0.23
C GLY A 125 -0.22 24.49 -0.45
N TYR A 126 -0.34 25.24 0.64
CA TYR A 126 -1.04 26.54 0.73
C TYR A 126 -0.11 27.67 1.22
N GLY A 127 1.20 27.44 1.28
CA GLY A 127 2.19 28.40 1.79
C GLY A 127 2.36 29.64 0.91
N TYR A 128 3.31 30.50 1.31
CA TYR A 128 3.64 31.67 0.51
C TYR A 128 4.18 31.27 -0.87
N GLU A 129 3.69 31.97 -1.89
CA GLU A 129 4.24 31.95 -3.24
C GLU A 129 5.63 32.59 -3.29
N ASN A 130 5.89 33.53 -2.37
CA ASN A 130 7.12 34.29 -2.28
C ASN A 130 7.45 34.59 -0.80
N GLY A 131 8.44 33.89 -0.24
CA GLY A 131 8.93 34.06 1.13
C GLY A 131 9.85 35.27 1.36
N VAL A 132 10.04 36.13 0.37
CA VAL A 132 10.71 37.44 0.53
C VAL A 132 9.67 38.55 0.81
N THR A 133 8.42 38.34 0.39
CA THR A 133 7.32 39.31 0.58
C THR A 133 6.17 38.77 1.42
N ASP A 134 6.22 37.51 1.86
CA ASP A 134 5.18 36.80 2.61
C ASP A 134 3.78 36.89 1.95
N THR A 135 3.76 36.72 0.61
CA THR A 135 2.55 36.85 -0.21
C THR A 135 2.05 35.53 -0.78
N GLY A 136 0.74 35.48 -1.03
CA GLY A 136 0.08 34.40 -1.78
C GLY A 136 -0.52 33.28 -0.93
N PHE A 137 -0.39 33.30 0.40
CA PHE A 137 -0.90 32.25 1.29
C PHE A 137 -2.37 31.88 1.04
N GLY A 138 -2.69 30.61 1.28
CA GLY A 138 -4.05 30.09 1.31
C GLY A 138 -4.63 29.75 -0.07
N ILE A 139 -3.87 29.83 -1.16
CA ILE A 139 -4.22 29.24 -2.47
C ILE A 139 -3.50 27.91 -2.62
N ARG A 140 -4.22 26.81 -2.90
CA ARG A 140 -3.57 25.50 -3.07
C ARG A 140 -2.76 25.47 -4.36
N ARG A 141 -1.54 24.95 -4.28
CA ARG A 141 -0.55 24.97 -5.34
C ARG A 141 0.27 23.69 -5.40
N VAL A 142 0.80 23.38 -6.58
CA VAL A 142 1.55 22.15 -6.89
C VAL A 142 2.86 22.43 -7.63
N ALA A 143 4.00 22.03 -7.06
CA ALA A 143 5.30 22.11 -7.69
C ALA A 143 5.87 20.71 -7.97
N LYS A 144 6.48 20.51 -9.15
CA LYS A 144 7.18 19.27 -9.50
C LYS A 144 8.68 19.54 -9.71
N PHE A 145 9.51 18.84 -8.93
CA PHE A 145 10.98 18.95 -8.94
C PHE A 145 11.64 17.74 -8.22
N PRO A 146 12.95 17.45 -8.44
CA PRO A 146 13.57 16.24 -7.91
C PRO A 146 14.21 16.43 -6.53
N ILE A 147 14.35 15.34 -5.78
CA ILE A 147 15.10 15.33 -4.50
C ILE A 147 16.56 14.93 -4.71
N ASN A 148 17.45 15.40 -3.84
CA ASN A 148 18.91 15.27 -3.99
C ASN A 148 19.56 14.25 -3.05
N LYS A 149 18.98 14.01 -1.85
CA LYS A 149 19.41 12.98 -0.91
C LYS A 149 18.26 12.42 -0.08
N VAL A 150 18.24 11.11 0.10
CA VAL A 150 17.46 10.43 1.15
C VAL A 150 18.38 10.16 2.34
N GLY A 151 17.94 10.47 3.56
CA GLY A 151 18.78 10.37 4.76
C GLY A 151 18.99 8.94 5.27
N PRO A 152 20.04 8.69 6.09
CA PRO A 152 21.00 9.68 6.60
C PRO A 152 22.05 10.06 5.55
N ALA A 153 22.39 11.34 5.44
CA ALA A 153 23.32 11.84 4.44
C ALA A 153 23.92 13.21 4.82
N THR A 154 25.18 13.44 4.44
CA THR A 154 25.72 14.81 4.32
C THR A 154 25.05 15.53 3.15
N VAL A 155 24.69 16.80 3.34
CA VAL A 155 23.99 17.65 2.35
C VAL A 155 24.66 19.02 2.27
N GLY A 156 24.24 19.82 1.28
CA GLY A 156 24.63 21.23 1.21
C GLY A 156 23.77 22.13 2.10
N GLY A 157 24.03 23.43 2.03
CA GLY A 157 23.19 24.46 2.66
C GLY A 157 23.23 24.46 4.19
N THR A 158 22.20 25.06 4.78
CA THR A 158 22.07 25.29 6.22
C THR A 158 22.08 24.00 7.07
N PRO A 159 21.43 22.88 6.71
CA PRO A 159 21.43 21.69 7.57
C PRO A 159 22.79 20.98 7.64
N GLY A 160 23.58 20.97 6.55
CA GLY A 160 24.87 20.26 6.43
C GLY A 160 24.79 18.72 6.50
N SER A 161 23.82 18.16 7.22
CA SER A 161 23.48 16.75 7.27
C SER A 161 21.99 16.55 7.56
N ILE A 162 21.42 15.48 7.03
CA ILE A 162 20.06 15.01 7.34
C ILE A 162 20.12 13.64 8.03
N ASN A 163 19.21 13.40 8.96
CA ASN A 163 19.09 12.12 9.65
C ASN A 163 18.25 11.10 8.85
N ASN A 164 18.13 9.87 9.34
CA ASN A 164 17.43 8.77 8.65
C ASN A 164 15.93 9.04 8.42
N THR A 165 15.31 9.93 9.18
CA THR A 165 13.87 10.28 9.07
C THR A 165 13.58 11.44 8.11
N GLN A 166 14.56 11.85 7.31
CA GLN A 166 14.50 13.04 6.45
C GLN A 166 14.92 12.75 5.00
N PHE A 167 14.48 13.59 4.07
CA PHE A 167 15.10 13.75 2.74
C PHE A 167 15.22 15.22 2.35
N TYR A 168 16.22 15.53 1.52
CA TYR A 168 16.67 16.89 1.20
C TYR A 168 16.63 17.16 -0.30
N TYR A 169 16.29 18.38 -0.64
CA TYR A 169 16.31 18.88 -2.01
C TYR A 169 16.84 20.32 -2.09
N LYS A 170 17.39 20.65 -3.25
CA LYS A 170 18.02 21.92 -3.59
C LYS A 170 17.86 22.17 -5.09
N VAL A 171 16.84 22.94 -5.45
CA VAL A 171 16.47 23.17 -6.84
C VAL A 171 16.40 24.68 -7.10
N PRO A 172 17.12 25.22 -8.10
CA PRO A 172 17.06 26.64 -8.42
C PRO A 172 15.61 27.08 -8.69
N SER A 173 15.17 28.13 -7.99
CA SER A 173 13.83 28.69 -8.12
C SER A 173 12.68 27.71 -7.86
N LYS A 174 12.90 26.60 -7.12
CA LYS A 174 11.85 25.68 -6.65
C LYS A 174 12.07 25.23 -5.20
N ASN A 175 11.17 25.63 -4.30
CA ASN A 175 11.18 25.26 -2.87
C ASN A 175 9.75 25.31 -2.28
N THR A 176 9.48 24.53 -1.22
CA THR A 176 8.30 24.78 -0.36
C THR A 176 8.55 26.00 0.53
N CYS A 177 7.50 26.65 1.05
CA CYS A 177 7.62 27.87 1.84
C CYS A 177 6.81 27.87 3.14
N ASN A 178 6.91 28.95 3.92
CA ASN A 178 6.16 29.14 5.16
C ASN A 178 4.65 28.94 4.90
N GLY A 179 4.02 28.03 5.67
CA GLY A 179 2.63 27.59 5.47
C GLY A 179 2.46 26.30 4.65
N ASP A 180 3.46 25.89 3.85
CA ASP A 180 3.52 24.54 3.27
C ASP A 180 3.97 23.49 4.29
N SER A 181 4.49 23.91 5.45
CA SER A 181 4.77 23.06 6.62
C SER A 181 3.66 22.03 6.84
N GLY A 182 4.03 20.76 6.95
CA GLY A 182 3.08 19.65 7.06
C GLY A 182 2.49 19.14 5.75
N GLY A 183 2.67 19.86 4.64
CA GLY A 183 2.20 19.46 3.32
C GLY A 183 2.98 18.30 2.70
N PRO A 184 2.39 17.60 1.73
CA PRO A 184 2.98 16.40 1.14
C PRO A 184 4.11 16.69 0.15
N ALA A 185 4.98 15.69 0.05
CA ALA A 185 5.72 15.36 -1.16
C ALA A 185 5.32 13.95 -1.63
N PHE A 186 4.78 13.86 -2.84
CA PHE A 186 4.39 12.60 -3.48
C PHE A 186 5.44 12.12 -4.49
N ILE A 187 5.55 10.81 -4.69
CA ILE A 187 6.32 10.18 -5.78
C ILE A 187 5.40 9.26 -6.59
N VAL A 188 5.55 9.24 -7.92
CA VAL A 188 4.84 8.27 -8.76
C VAL A 188 5.58 6.93 -8.76
N ARG A 189 4.93 5.87 -8.28
CA ARG A 189 5.43 4.48 -8.28
C ARG A 189 4.35 3.57 -8.86
N ASN A 190 4.73 2.77 -9.86
CA ASN A 190 3.84 1.87 -10.59
C ASN A 190 2.56 2.58 -11.12
N GLY A 191 2.70 3.82 -11.59
CA GLY A 191 1.59 4.67 -12.04
C GLY A 191 0.85 5.43 -10.93
N VAL A 192 0.93 4.99 -9.67
CA VAL A 192 0.26 5.62 -8.52
C VAL A 192 1.10 6.73 -7.92
N GLU A 193 0.52 7.91 -7.72
CA GLU A 193 1.12 9.02 -6.96
C GLU A 193 0.94 8.76 -5.45
N MET A 194 2.04 8.50 -4.73
CA MET A 194 2.05 8.03 -3.34
C MET A 194 2.77 9.00 -2.39
N HIS A 195 2.22 9.20 -1.20
CA HIS A 195 2.73 10.12 -0.19
C HIS A 195 4.03 9.60 0.46
N ALA A 196 5.14 10.29 0.21
CA ALA A 196 6.48 9.89 0.64
C ALA A 196 7.05 10.72 1.79
N GLY A 197 6.56 11.95 1.99
CA GLY A 197 7.07 12.82 3.04
C GLY A 197 6.22 14.06 3.32
N VAL A 198 6.59 14.75 4.39
CA VAL A 198 5.89 15.87 5.04
C VAL A 198 6.83 17.07 5.12
N THR A 199 6.41 18.26 4.69
CA THR A 199 7.26 19.46 4.70
C THR A 199 7.67 19.85 6.12
N SER A 200 8.98 19.95 6.37
CA SER A 200 9.55 20.11 7.71
C SER A 200 10.27 21.46 7.87
N PHE A 201 11.30 21.75 7.09
CA PHE A 201 12.03 23.03 7.16
C PHE A 201 12.82 23.37 5.89
N GLY A 202 13.26 24.62 5.77
CA GLY A 202 14.10 25.12 4.67
C GLY A 202 14.76 26.45 5.03
N ASP A 203 15.22 27.22 4.04
CA ASP A 203 15.61 28.62 4.25
C ASP A 203 14.39 29.54 4.36
N GLY A 204 14.42 30.51 5.27
CA GLY A 204 13.29 31.43 5.52
C GLY A 204 12.75 32.16 4.27
N PRO A 205 13.60 32.63 3.34
CA PRO A 205 13.18 33.20 2.05
C PRO A 205 12.58 32.21 1.05
N CYS A 206 12.70 30.90 1.30
CA CYS A 206 12.23 29.81 0.44
C CYS A 206 12.92 29.76 -0.95
N THR A 207 14.24 29.93 -0.99
CA THR A 207 15.02 30.09 -2.24
C THR A 207 16.23 29.16 -2.42
N LEU A 208 16.68 28.50 -1.35
CA LEU A 208 17.99 27.83 -1.29
C LEU A 208 17.89 26.31 -1.20
N ASP A 209 17.18 25.78 -0.21
CA ASP A 209 16.95 24.34 -0.01
C ASP A 209 15.81 24.05 0.98
N GLY A 210 15.34 22.80 0.97
CA GLY A 210 14.26 22.31 1.82
C GLY A 210 14.44 20.83 2.22
N VAL A 211 13.77 20.45 3.30
CA VAL A 211 13.78 19.13 3.91
C VAL A 211 12.37 18.67 4.23
N GLN A 212 12.03 17.46 3.78
CA GLN A 212 10.83 16.74 4.22
C GLN A 212 11.17 15.72 5.31
N ALA A 213 10.28 15.53 6.26
CA ALA A 213 10.24 14.32 7.08
C ALA A 213 9.67 13.14 6.27
N ARG A 214 10.12 11.92 6.56
CA ARG A 214 9.82 10.69 5.82
C ARG A 214 8.63 9.93 6.40
N THR A 215 7.66 9.56 5.57
CA THR A 215 6.54 8.69 5.98
C THR A 215 6.79 7.20 5.77
N ASP A 216 7.89 6.85 5.09
CA ASP A 216 8.19 5.51 4.56
C ASP A 216 9.10 4.64 5.47
N GLN A 217 9.69 5.24 6.51
CA GLN A 217 10.54 4.55 7.46
C GLN A 217 9.70 3.58 8.30
N PRO A 218 10.05 2.28 8.44
CA PRO A 218 9.12 1.26 8.98
C PRO A 218 8.53 1.58 10.36
N ALA A 219 9.30 2.23 11.25
CA ALA A 219 8.80 2.67 12.56
C ALA A 219 7.76 3.80 12.47
N ILE A 220 7.91 4.70 11.50
CA ILE A 220 6.96 5.78 11.20
C ILE A 220 5.74 5.20 10.48
N THR A 221 5.94 4.37 9.44
CA THR A 221 4.84 3.71 8.70
C THR A 221 3.95 2.89 9.62
N GLY A 222 4.53 2.12 10.55
CA GLY A 222 3.80 1.35 11.55
C GLY A 222 3.07 2.22 12.58
N TRP A 223 3.67 3.35 13.00
CA TRP A 223 2.99 4.30 13.88
C TRP A 223 1.82 5.02 13.19
N ILE A 224 1.96 5.39 11.91
CA ILE A 224 0.87 5.95 11.09
C ILE A 224 -0.26 4.93 10.99
N GLN A 225 0.05 3.67 10.64
CA GLN A 225 -0.94 2.60 10.51
C GLN A 225 -1.73 2.40 11.81
N ALA A 226 -1.04 2.37 12.95
CA ALA A 226 -1.70 2.21 14.24
C ALA A 226 -2.72 3.32 14.56
N ARG A 227 -2.56 4.54 14.03
CA ARG A 227 -3.55 5.63 14.20
C ARG A 227 -4.71 5.51 13.24
N ILE A 228 -4.43 5.17 11.99
CA ILE A 228 -5.47 4.85 11.01
C ILE A 228 -6.37 3.71 11.53
N ASP A 229 -5.78 2.64 12.08
CA ASP A 229 -6.51 1.49 12.62
C ASP A 229 -7.30 1.83 13.90
N GLU A 230 -6.77 2.72 14.75
CA GLU A 230 -7.44 3.30 15.93
C GLU A 230 -8.62 4.24 15.56
N PHE A 231 -8.58 4.86 14.37
CA PHE A 231 -9.54 5.88 13.97
C PHE A 231 -10.66 5.33 13.08
N GLU A 232 -10.34 4.35 12.23
CA GLU A 232 -11.24 3.77 11.21
C GLU A 232 -11.76 2.37 11.59
N GLY A 233 -11.16 1.71 12.58
CA GLY A 233 -11.59 0.42 13.11
C GLY A 233 -10.95 -0.79 12.41
N ALA A 234 -9.94 -1.38 13.06
CA ALA A 234 -9.10 -2.46 12.54
C ALA A 234 -9.82 -3.70 11.94
N SER A 235 -11.09 -3.94 12.27
CA SER A 235 -11.83 -5.16 11.90
C SER A 235 -12.37 -5.19 10.46
N ASN A 236 -12.50 -4.05 9.77
CA ASN A 236 -12.91 -4.04 8.36
C ASN A 236 -11.68 -3.87 7.46
N ALA A 237 -11.24 -4.92 6.77
CA ALA A 237 -10.10 -4.86 5.85
C ALA A 237 -10.32 -3.83 4.71
N CYS A 238 -11.54 -3.74 4.18
CA CYS A 238 -11.93 -2.84 3.09
C CYS A 238 -12.21 -1.38 3.55
N ARG A 239 -11.71 -0.98 4.72
CA ARG A 239 -11.76 0.43 5.16
C ARG A 239 -10.62 1.19 4.49
N SER A 240 -10.76 2.50 4.31
CA SER A 240 -9.60 3.33 4.00
C SER A 240 -8.60 3.25 5.15
N ASN A 241 -7.53 2.49 4.93
CA ASN A 241 -6.45 2.18 5.86
C ASN A 241 -5.05 2.57 5.29
N GLY A 242 -5.02 3.12 4.08
CA GLY A 242 -3.86 3.37 3.24
C GLY A 242 -3.23 2.11 2.63
N VAL A 243 -3.92 0.96 2.55
CA VAL A 243 -3.42 -0.29 1.94
C VAL A 243 -4.53 -1.00 1.19
N CYS A 244 -4.48 -0.90 -0.14
CA CYS A 244 -5.39 -1.59 -1.05
C CYS A 244 -5.49 -3.10 -0.80
N GLN A 245 -6.71 -3.60 -0.64
CA GLN A 245 -7.09 -5.00 -0.55
C GLN A 245 -7.87 -5.42 -1.82
N GLU A 246 -7.20 -6.08 -2.76
CA GLU A 246 -7.86 -6.54 -4.02
C GLU A 246 -9.07 -7.45 -3.79
N SER A 247 -9.08 -8.20 -2.68
CA SER A 247 -10.21 -9.07 -2.29
C SER A 247 -11.50 -8.29 -2.00
N CYS A 248 -11.42 -6.98 -1.78
CA CYS A 248 -12.57 -6.08 -1.67
C CYS A 248 -13.09 -5.61 -3.03
N ASN A 249 -12.23 -5.58 -4.06
CA ASN A 249 -12.57 -5.15 -5.41
C ASN A 249 -13.27 -6.29 -6.16
N THR A 250 -14.60 -6.24 -6.23
CA THR A 250 -15.39 -7.37 -6.75
C THR A 250 -16.44 -6.91 -7.75
N ASN A 251 -16.74 -7.78 -8.72
CA ASN A 251 -17.77 -7.54 -9.74
C ASN A 251 -17.57 -6.23 -10.55
N GLY A 252 -16.31 -5.89 -10.87
CA GLY A 252 -15.96 -4.66 -11.59
C GLY A 252 -16.22 -3.38 -10.77
N LYS A 253 -16.03 -3.42 -9.44
CA LYS A 253 -16.19 -2.27 -8.56
C LYS A 253 -15.09 -2.22 -7.52
N ILE A 254 -14.48 -1.04 -7.39
CA ILE A 254 -13.56 -0.71 -6.30
C ILE A 254 -14.35 -0.78 -4.98
N GLY A 255 -13.94 -1.68 -4.09
CA GLY A 255 -14.57 -1.90 -2.77
C GLY A 255 -13.70 -1.46 -1.61
N ASP A 256 -12.38 -1.43 -1.79
CA ASP A 256 -11.44 -0.75 -0.89
C ASP A 256 -11.06 0.62 -1.50
N PRO A 257 -11.34 1.73 -0.82
CA PRO A 257 -11.06 3.08 -1.33
C PRO A 257 -9.56 3.40 -1.47
N ASP A 258 -8.64 2.66 -0.85
CA ASP A 258 -7.20 2.93 -1.00
C ASP A 258 -6.61 2.37 -2.29
N CYS A 259 -7.35 1.50 -2.98
CA CYS A 259 -7.01 1.03 -4.30
C CYS A 259 -7.09 2.20 -5.29
N ALA A 260 -5.94 2.53 -5.89
CA ALA A 260 -5.83 3.69 -6.75
C ALA A 260 -6.68 3.49 -8.02
N VAL A 261 -7.12 4.59 -8.64
CA VAL A 261 -7.75 4.55 -9.98
C VAL A 261 -6.86 3.90 -11.05
N ASN A 262 -5.56 3.73 -10.77
CA ASN A 262 -4.57 3.18 -11.70
C ASN A 262 -4.53 1.64 -11.77
N HIS A 263 -5.64 0.95 -11.52
CA HIS A 263 -5.86 -0.44 -11.98
C HIS A 263 -6.07 -0.54 -13.51
N CYS A 264 -5.47 0.38 -14.28
CA CYS A 264 -5.58 0.47 -15.74
C CYS A 264 -4.72 -0.59 -16.46
N GLY A 265 -4.87 -1.86 -16.06
CA GLY A 265 -4.15 -3.02 -16.57
C GLY A 265 -5.09 -4.23 -16.69
N ALA A 266 -4.63 -5.31 -17.31
CA ALA A 266 -5.44 -6.52 -17.44
C ALA A 266 -5.36 -7.34 -16.13
N ASP A 267 -6.16 -6.98 -15.14
CA ASP A 267 -6.26 -7.66 -13.84
C ASP A 267 -7.67 -8.21 -13.52
N GLY A 268 -8.67 -7.91 -14.36
CA GLY A 268 -10.06 -8.35 -14.24
C GLY A 268 -11.01 -7.30 -13.64
N ILE A 269 -10.54 -6.09 -13.32
CA ILE A 269 -11.33 -5.02 -12.70
C ILE A 269 -11.40 -3.81 -13.64
N CYS A 270 -12.56 -3.59 -14.28
CA CYS A 270 -12.78 -2.35 -15.05
C CYS A 270 -12.86 -1.11 -14.14
N ALA A 271 -11.86 -0.24 -14.23
CA ALA A 271 -11.81 1.09 -13.64
C ALA A 271 -12.20 2.18 -14.67
N GLU A 272 -13.51 2.45 -14.80
CA GLU A 272 -14.09 3.44 -15.75
C GLU A 272 -13.51 4.88 -15.64
N THR A 273 -12.79 5.19 -14.56
CA THR A 273 -12.18 6.50 -14.28
C THR A 273 -10.71 6.64 -14.70
N CYS A 274 -10.11 5.60 -15.31
CA CYS A 274 -8.75 5.62 -15.87
C CYS A 274 -8.57 6.73 -16.93
N VAL A 275 -7.56 7.61 -16.73
CA VAL A 275 -7.31 8.75 -17.64
C VAL A 275 -6.29 8.42 -18.74
N ALA A 276 -5.20 7.70 -18.42
CA ALA A 276 -4.28 7.08 -19.39
C ALA A 276 -3.30 6.10 -18.70
N PRO A 277 -3.02 4.90 -19.27
CA PRO A 277 -3.72 4.28 -20.40
C PRO A 277 -5.19 4.03 -20.05
N ALA A 278 -6.02 3.80 -21.07
CA ALA A 278 -7.37 3.32 -20.84
C ALA A 278 -7.32 1.87 -20.34
N ASP A 279 -8.22 1.54 -19.42
CA ASP A 279 -8.40 0.22 -18.86
C ASP A 279 -8.71 -0.84 -19.95
N PRO A 280 -7.93 -1.94 -20.06
CA PRO A 280 -8.15 -2.97 -21.08
C PRO A 280 -9.46 -3.76 -20.88
N ASP A 281 -9.86 -3.99 -19.63
CA ASP A 281 -10.98 -4.85 -19.27
C ASP A 281 -12.32 -4.11 -19.40
N CYS A 282 -12.33 -2.77 -19.24
CA CYS A 282 -13.46 -1.92 -19.60
C CYS A 282 -13.82 -1.97 -21.10
N GLY A 283 -12.92 -2.42 -21.98
CA GLY A 283 -13.17 -2.54 -23.42
C GLY A 283 -13.92 -3.81 -23.84
N SER A 284 -14.03 -4.81 -22.96
CA SER A 284 -14.37 -6.19 -23.33
C SER A 284 -15.72 -6.64 -22.75
N SER A 285 -16.77 -6.55 -23.57
CA SER A 285 -18.18 -6.76 -23.18
C SER A 285 -18.45 -8.06 -22.38
N GLY A 286 -18.74 -7.93 -21.08
CA GLY A 286 -19.06 -9.03 -20.16
C GLY A 286 -20.34 -8.86 -19.33
N SER A 287 -21.18 -7.86 -19.62
CA SER A 287 -22.37 -7.52 -18.83
C SER A 287 -23.66 -8.16 -19.38
N GLY A 288 -24.14 -9.23 -18.73
CA GLY A 288 -25.44 -9.84 -19.04
C GLY A 288 -25.76 -11.06 -18.17
N GLY A 289 -26.83 -11.07 -17.38
CA GLY A 289 -27.81 -9.99 -17.16
C GLY A 289 -28.94 -10.41 -16.21
N ALA A 290 -29.98 -9.58 -16.11
CA ALA A 290 -31.17 -9.86 -15.31
C ALA A 290 -32.46 -9.52 -16.08
N GLY A 291 -33.46 -10.40 -16.00
CA GLY A 291 -34.85 -10.13 -16.41
C GLY A 291 -35.16 -10.23 -17.91
N GLY A 292 -35.84 -11.30 -18.32
CA GLY A 292 -36.41 -11.43 -19.67
C GLY A 292 -37.20 -12.73 -19.83
N SER A 293 -38.53 -12.64 -19.99
CA SER A 293 -39.41 -13.80 -20.10
C SER A 293 -39.58 -14.29 -21.55
N GLY A 294 -39.32 -15.58 -21.80
CA GLY A 294 -39.55 -16.25 -23.08
C GLY A 294 -39.58 -17.77 -22.87
N GLY A 295 -40.63 -18.46 -23.33
CA GLY A 295 -40.94 -19.81 -22.87
C GLY A 295 -40.55 -20.97 -23.78
N ALA A 296 -40.70 -22.17 -23.19
CA ALA A 296 -40.90 -23.50 -23.80
C ALA A 296 -39.70 -24.28 -24.38
N GLY A 297 -39.50 -25.49 -23.82
CA GLY A 297 -39.10 -26.69 -24.59
C GLY A 297 -37.78 -27.35 -24.20
N GLY A 298 -37.85 -28.53 -23.55
CA GLY A 298 -36.69 -29.43 -23.33
C GLY A 298 -36.84 -30.29 -22.08
N SER A 299 -36.89 -31.62 -22.25
CA SER A 299 -37.23 -32.56 -21.16
C SER A 299 -36.23 -33.71 -21.03
N GLY A 300 -35.99 -34.17 -19.80
CA GLY A 300 -35.20 -35.38 -19.47
C GLY A 300 -33.84 -35.07 -18.84
N GLY A 301 -33.35 -35.84 -17.85
CA GLY A 301 -33.94 -37.01 -17.19
C GLY A 301 -33.32 -37.27 -15.82
N SER A 302 -33.88 -38.21 -15.05
CA SER A 302 -33.66 -38.35 -13.61
C SER A 302 -32.89 -39.61 -13.19
N GLY A 303 -32.16 -39.53 -12.07
CA GLY A 303 -31.94 -40.65 -11.15
C GLY A 303 -30.49 -41.05 -10.88
N GLY A 304 -30.20 -41.45 -9.63
CA GLY A 304 -28.92 -42.06 -9.22
C GLY A 304 -28.54 -41.75 -7.76
N SER A 305 -28.95 -42.59 -6.82
CA SER A 305 -28.63 -42.43 -5.38
C SER A 305 -27.99 -43.68 -4.78
N GLY A 306 -26.93 -43.49 -3.97
CA GLY A 306 -26.47 -44.46 -2.96
C GLY A 306 -25.25 -45.32 -3.31
N GLY A 307 -24.47 -45.66 -2.29
CA GLY A 307 -23.32 -46.57 -2.35
C GLY A 307 -22.21 -46.19 -1.36
N SER A 308 -21.99 -47.01 -0.33
CA SER A 308 -21.07 -46.69 0.79
C SER A 308 -19.83 -47.59 0.82
N GLY A 309 -18.69 -47.01 1.26
CA GLY A 309 -17.67 -47.72 2.05
C GLY A 309 -16.41 -48.19 1.30
N GLY A 310 -15.30 -48.27 2.06
CA GLY A 310 -13.99 -48.75 1.61
C GLY A 310 -12.87 -47.76 1.90
N GLY A 311 -12.15 -47.93 3.01
CA GLY A 311 -11.08 -47.02 3.42
C GLY A 311 -9.68 -47.51 3.02
N THR A 312 -8.93 -46.64 2.35
CA THR A 312 -7.45 -46.67 2.25
C THR A 312 -6.93 -45.25 2.49
N GLY A 313 -5.67 -45.10 2.89
CA GLY A 313 -5.06 -43.78 3.15
C GLY A 313 -4.90 -43.00 1.85
N GLY A 314 -5.79 -42.02 1.61
CA GLY A 314 -5.80 -41.22 0.39
C GLY A 314 -4.86 -40.02 0.46
N THR A 315 -4.32 -39.59 -0.68
CA THR A 315 -3.58 -38.34 -0.82
C THR A 315 -4.43 -37.13 -0.44
N CYS A 316 -3.80 -36.07 0.09
CA CYS A 316 -4.52 -34.82 0.37
C CYS A 316 -4.98 -34.15 -0.94
N ALA A 317 -6.14 -33.48 -0.90
CA ALA A 317 -6.72 -32.82 -2.07
C ALA A 317 -5.88 -31.65 -2.58
N HIS A 318 -5.10 -31.02 -1.69
CA HIS A 318 -4.04 -30.06 -1.98
C HIS A 318 -3.01 -30.08 -0.84
N ASP A 319 -1.96 -29.26 -0.95
CA ASP A 319 -0.96 -29.10 0.10
C ASP A 319 -1.54 -28.40 1.34
N LYS A 320 -1.13 -28.80 2.54
CA LYS A 320 -1.63 -28.27 3.83
C LYS A 320 -1.21 -26.82 4.13
N CYS A 321 -0.18 -26.31 3.48
CA CYS A 321 0.16 -24.88 3.47
C CYS A 321 -0.58 -24.07 2.39
N SER A 322 -1.47 -24.69 1.61
CA SER A 322 -2.36 -24.02 0.66
C SER A 322 -3.80 -24.04 1.17
N THR A 323 -4.59 -23.01 0.87
CA THR A 323 -6.02 -22.98 1.18
C THR A 323 -6.84 -23.69 0.09
N GLY A 324 -8.01 -24.21 0.45
CA GLY A 324 -8.89 -24.91 -0.50
C GLY A 324 -9.98 -25.79 0.14
N THR A 325 -10.29 -26.88 -0.55
CA THR A 325 -11.28 -27.88 -0.10
C THR A 325 -10.80 -28.59 1.15
N LYS A 326 -11.71 -28.90 2.08
CA LYS A 326 -11.35 -29.56 3.35
C LYS A 326 -10.46 -30.79 3.16
N LEU A 327 -9.37 -30.85 3.89
CA LEU A 327 -8.48 -32.00 3.90
C LEU A 327 -9.01 -33.08 4.86
N THR A 328 -8.74 -34.35 4.57
CA THR A 328 -9.19 -35.47 5.41
C THR A 328 -8.13 -35.85 6.44
N ALA A 329 -8.54 -36.16 7.67
CA ALA A 329 -7.65 -36.62 8.74
C ALA A 329 -6.80 -37.88 8.38
N SER A 330 -7.17 -38.59 7.32
CA SER A 330 -6.44 -39.76 6.81
C SER A 330 -5.31 -39.43 5.81
N CYS A 331 -5.13 -38.17 5.41
CA CYS A 331 -4.25 -37.81 4.28
C CYS A 331 -2.83 -37.36 4.66
N ASP A 332 -2.65 -36.78 5.85
CA ASP A 332 -1.33 -36.37 6.38
C ASP A 332 -1.36 -36.32 7.91
N PRO A 333 -0.31 -36.76 8.64
CA PRO A 333 -0.31 -36.76 10.11
C PRO A 333 -0.46 -35.37 10.77
N CYS A 334 -0.02 -34.30 10.11
CA CYS A 334 -0.26 -32.93 10.56
C CYS A 334 -1.72 -32.53 10.34
N VAL A 335 -2.30 -32.87 9.18
CA VAL A 335 -3.74 -32.67 8.92
C VAL A 335 -4.56 -33.42 9.96
N ALA A 336 -4.22 -34.68 10.28
CA ALA A 336 -4.87 -35.46 11.34
C ALA A 336 -4.84 -34.76 12.70
N SER A 337 -3.71 -34.13 13.04
CA SER A 337 -3.52 -33.39 14.29
C SER A 337 -4.36 -32.11 14.32
N ILE A 338 -4.39 -31.37 13.21
CA ILE A 338 -5.22 -30.16 13.04
C ILE A 338 -6.71 -30.50 13.11
N CYS A 339 -7.18 -31.55 12.41
CA CYS A 339 -8.58 -32.01 12.47
C CYS A 339 -9.06 -32.36 13.90
N ALA A 340 -8.14 -32.69 14.81
CA ALA A 340 -8.42 -33.02 16.21
C ALA A 340 -8.38 -31.80 17.15
N VAL A 341 -7.84 -30.66 16.68
CA VAL A 341 -7.79 -29.37 17.39
C VAL A 341 -8.90 -28.45 16.86
N ASP A 342 -8.91 -28.16 15.55
CA ASP A 342 -10.03 -27.52 14.87
C ASP A 342 -10.75 -28.48 13.90
N SER A 343 -11.97 -28.84 14.30
CA SER A 343 -12.86 -29.66 13.48
C SER A 343 -13.38 -28.93 12.23
N PHE A 344 -13.31 -27.59 12.15
CA PHE A 344 -13.77 -26.81 11.00
C PHE A 344 -12.97 -27.15 9.75
N CYS A 345 -11.64 -27.22 9.87
CA CYS A 345 -10.68 -27.48 8.79
C CYS A 345 -10.97 -28.76 7.98
N CYS A 346 -11.55 -29.76 8.63
CA CYS A 346 -11.78 -31.08 8.05
C CYS A 346 -13.28 -31.42 7.85
N ASN A 347 -14.19 -30.57 8.36
CA ASN A 347 -15.63 -30.68 8.13
C ASN A 347 -16.14 -29.70 7.05
N ASN A 348 -15.58 -28.50 6.97
CA ASN A 348 -16.05 -27.41 6.10
C ASN A 348 -15.05 -27.08 4.98
N SER A 349 -13.92 -26.45 5.29
CA SER A 349 -12.94 -25.94 4.33
C SER A 349 -11.56 -25.78 4.96
N TRP A 350 -10.49 -25.91 4.18
CA TRP A 350 -9.13 -25.66 4.65
C TRP A 350 -8.74 -24.21 4.35
N ASP A 351 -8.97 -23.31 5.31
CA ASP A 351 -8.74 -21.87 5.13
C ASP A 351 -7.38 -21.39 5.69
N SER A 352 -7.17 -20.07 5.72
CA SER A 352 -5.93 -19.46 6.22
C SER A 352 -5.69 -19.69 7.71
N THR A 353 -6.73 -19.99 8.50
CA THR A 353 -6.62 -20.43 9.89
C THR A 353 -6.00 -21.81 9.93
N CYS A 354 -6.54 -22.75 9.14
CA CYS A 354 -6.02 -24.12 9.02
C CYS A 354 -4.56 -24.15 8.52
N VAL A 355 -4.20 -23.27 7.58
CA VAL A 355 -2.81 -23.07 7.13
C VAL A 355 -1.92 -22.49 8.24
N GLY A 356 -2.43 -21.54 9.05
CA GLY A 356 -1.72 -21.02 10.22
C GLY A 356 -1.49 -22.07 11.30
N GLU A 357 -2.44 -22.98 11.50
CA GLU A 357 -2.35 -24.08 12.47
C GLU A 357 -1.29 -25.13 12.11
N VAL A 358 -0.84 -25.20 10.85
CA VAL A 358 0.32 -26.03 10.47
C VAL A 358 1.58 -25.62 11.23
N GLN A 359 1.74 -24.34 11.60
CA GLN A 359 2.86 -23.91 12.44
C GLN A 359 2.60 -24.14 13.93
N SER A 360 1.40 -23.84 14.45
CA SER A 360 1.13 -23.93 15.90
C SER A 360 0.85 -25.35 16.41
N VAL A 361 0.23 -26.21 15.59
CA VAL A 361 -0.12 -27.61 15.93
C VAL A 361 0.98 -28.58 15.50
N CYS A 362 1.59 -28.37 14.34
CA CYS A 362 2.56 -29.32 13.76
C CYS A 362 4.03 -28.86 13.80
N GLY A 363 4.30 -27.59 14.14
CA GLY A 363 5.66 -27.03 14.12
C GLY A 363 6.25 -26.81 12.73
N LEU A 364 5.41 -26.75 11.68
CA LEU A 364 5.84 -26.62 10.28
C LEU A 364 5.51 -25.22 9.74
N SER A 365 6.52 -24.49 9.25
CA SER A 365 6.36 -23.08 8.85
C SER A 365 5.85 -22.92 7.41
N CYS A 366 4.58 -22.55 7.25
CA CYS A 366 4.01 -22.16 5.96
C CYS A 366 4.40 -20.73 5.52
N GLY A 367 5.70 -20.48 5.30
CA GLY A 367 6.14 -19.18 4.76
C GLY A 367 7.66 -18.95 4.70
N SER A 368 8.09 -18.11 3.73
CA SER A 368 9.46 -17.60 3.47
C SER A 368 10.47 -18.51 2.72
N SER A 369 10.02 -19.17 1.65
CA SER A 369 10.87 -19.69 0.57
C SER A 369 10.14 -19.48 -0.77
N SER A 370 10.85 -19.31 -1.89
CA SER A 370 10.20 -19.01 -3.18
C SER A 370 9.21 -20.11 -3.57
N THR A 371 8.04 -19.79 -4.13
CA THR A 371 7.20 -20.83 -4.71
C THR A 371 7.97 -21.52 -5.84
N CYS A 372 8.09 -22.86 -5.78
CA CYS A 372 8.71 -23.61 -6.87
C CYS A 372 7.93 -23.38 -8.17
N ALA A 373 8.64 -23.28 -9.30
CA ALA A 373 8.05 -23.00 -10.61
C ALA A 373 6.94 -23.99 -11.01
N HIS A 374 6.98 -25.19 -10.45
CA HIS A 374 5.88 -26.15 -10.34
C HIS A 374 6.10 -27.05 -9.12
N ASN A 375 5.18 -27.97 -8.85
CA ASN A 375 5.33 -29.00 -7.82
C ASN A 375 6.53 -29.90 -8.12
N LYS A 376 7.35 -30.22 -7.10
CA LYS A 376 8.51 -31.13 -7.18
C LYS A 376 8.17 -32.58 -7.56
N CYS A 377 6.91 -32.98 -7.44
CA CYS A 377 6.39 -34.25 -7.95
C CYS A 377 5.93 -34.21 -9.42
N SER A 378 6.03 -33.06 -10.09
CA SER A 378 5.72 -32.89 -11.51
C SER A 378 7.01 -32.58 -12.29
N THR A 379 7.11 -33.03 -13.54
CA THR A 379 8.24 -32.69 -14.41
C THR A 379 8.03 -31.32 -15.06
N GLY A 380 9.13 -30.61 -15.37
CA GLY A 380 9.06 -29.28 -15.96
C GLY A 380 10.39 -28.51 -15.95
N THR A 381 10.28 -27.19 -15.77
CA THR A 381 11.41 -26.27 -15.67
C THR A 381 12.27 -26.58 -14.44
N LYS A 382 13.55 -26.21 -14.46
CA LYS A 382 14.41 -26.42 -13.30
C LYS A 382 13.85 -25.71 -12.06
N LEU A 383 13.83 -26.41 -10.93
CA LEU A 383 13.44 -25.84 -9.65
C LEU A 383 14.68 -25.23 -8.97
N THR A 384 14.48 -24.16 -8.20
CA THR A 384 15.56 -23.48 -7.48
C THR A 384 15.77 -24.09 -6.09
N ALA A 385 17.01 -24.26 -5.65
CA ALA A 385 17.33 -24.73 -4.30
C ALA A 385 16.72 -23.86 -3.18
N SER A 386 16.29 -22.64 -3.49
CA SER A 386 15.61 -21.71 -2.58
C SER A 386 14.09 -21.88 -2.51
N CYS A 387 13.49 -22.91 -3.15
CA CYS A 387 12.04 -23.04 -3.29
C CYS A 387 11.37 -24.11 -2.41
N ASP A 388 12.08 -25.18 -2.07
CA ASP A 388 11.58 -26.23 -1.17
C ASP A 388 12.79 -26.96 -0.54
N PRO A 389 12.80 -27.30 0.76
CA PRO A 389 13.94 -27.99 1.39
C PRO A 389 14.28 -29.36 0.78
N CYS A 390 13.30 -30.08 0.22
CA CYS A 390 13.55 -31.30 -0.56
C CYS A 390 14.20 -30.97 -1.91
N VAL A 391 13.74 -29.91 -2.60
CA VAL A 391 14.41 -29.44 -3.83
C VAL A 391 15.86 -29.04 -3.51
N ALA A 392 16.12 -28.32 -2.42
CA ALA A 392 17.47 -27.99 -1.97
C ALA A 392 18.35 -29.24 -1.78
N SER A 393 17.79 -30.28 -1.15
CA SER A 393 18.47 -31.56 -0.91
C SER A 393 18.77 -32.31 -2.21
N ILE A 394 17.82 -32.31 -3.16
CA ILE A 394 17.98 -32.89 -4.49
C ILE A 394 19.02 -32.10 -5.29
N CYS A 395 18.99 -30.77 -5.31
CA CYS A 395 20.00 -29.95 -6.00
C CYS A 395 21.45 -30.23 -5.52
N ALA A 396 21.62 -30.65 -4.26
CA ALA A 396 22.91 -30.97 -3.66
C ALA A 396 23.41 -32.39 -3.98
N VAL A 397 22.51 -33.32 -4.34
CA VAL A 397 22.82 -34.70 -4.76
C VAL A 397 22.93 -34.79 -6.28
N ASP A 398 21.97 -34.20 -6.99
CA ASP A 398 21.88 -34.13 -8.44
C ASP A 398 21.75 -32.68 -8.94
N SER A 399 22.89 -32.12 -9.33
CA SER A 399 22.96 -30.76 -9.85
C SER A 399 22.24 -30.57 -11.20
N PHE A 400 21.83 -31.64 -11.91
CA PHE A 400 21.10 -31.52 -13.17
C PHE A 400 19.73 -30.88 -12.96
N CYS A 401 19.01 -31.33 -11.93
CA CYS A 401 17.63 -30.94 -11.60
C CYS A 401 17.41 -29.44 -11.41
N CYS A 402 18.46 -28.73 -10.98
CA CYS A 402 18.41 -27.31 -10.61
C CYS A 402 19.24 -26.41 -11.54
N ASN A 403 20.05 -27.00 -12.43
CA ASN A 403 20.78 -26.26 -13.47
C ASN A 403 20.11 -26.32 -14.84
N ASN A 404 19.48 -27.45 -15.20
CA ASN A 404 18.93 -27.72 -16.53
C ASN A 404 17.39 -27.82 -16.52
N SER A 405 16.83 -28.89 -15.96
CA SER A 405 15.39 -29.21 -16.00
C SER A 405 15.01 -30.18 -14.89
N TRP A 406 13.76 -30.14 -14.43
CA TRP A 406 13.24 -31.08 -13.44
C TRP A 406 12.54 -32.25 -14.15
N ASP A 407 13.23 -33.37 -14.32
CA ASP A 407 12.74 -34.52 -15.09
C ASP A 407 12.22 -35.68 -14.21
N SER A 408 11.93 -36.83 -14.82
CA SER A 408 11.43 -38.02 -14.10
C SER A 408 12.46 -38.66 -13.18
N ALA A 409 13.77 -38.44 -13.37
CA ALA A 409 14.79 -38.84 -12.41
C ALA A 409 14.77 -37.89 -11.20
N CYS A 410 14.61 -36.58 -11.41
CA CYS A 410 14.44 -35.61 -10.33
C CYS A 410 13.18 -35.89 -9.48
N VAL A 411 12.05 -36.21 -10.12
CA VAL A 411 10.83 -36.66 -9.42
C VAL A 411 11.07 -37.98 -8.67
N GLY A 412 11.75 -38.95 -9.27
CA GLY A 412 12.10 -40.22 -8.61
C GLY A 412 13.01 -40.05 -7.38
N GLN A 413 13.85 -39.01 -7.36
CA GLN A 413 14.71 -38.67 -6.22
C GLN A 413 13.93 -38.10 -5.01
N VAL A 414 12.69 -37.61 -5.18
CA VAL A 414 11.87 -37.09 -4.06
C VAL A 414 11.61 -38.17 -3.00
N GLN A 415 11.44 -39.43 -3.41
CA GLN A 415 11.27 -40.53 -2.46
C GLN A 415 12.59 -40.98 -1.82
N SER A 416 13.68 -41.09 -2.59
CA SER A 416 14.96 -41.62 -2.10
C SER A 416 15.83 -40.61 -1.35
N VAL A 417 15.71 -39.32 -1.65
CA VAL A 417 16.46 -38.23 -1.00
C VAL A 417 15.66 -37.59 0.13
N CYS A 418 14.34 -37.43 -0.04
CA CYS A 418 13.50 -36.67 0.91
C CYS A 418 12.49 -37.52 1.69
N GLY A 419 12.37 -38.82 1.40
CA GLY A 419 11.37 -39.70 2.01
C GLY A 419 9.91 -39.39 1.62
N GLN A 420 9.68 -38.60 0.56
CA GLN A 420 8.36 -38.12 0.16
C GLN A 420 7.89 -38.89 -1.10
N THR A 421 6.69 -39.50 -1.05
CA THR A 421 6.12 -40.22 -2.20
C THR A 421 5.43 -39.27 -3.16
N CYS A 422 5.88 -39.23 -4.42
CA CYS A 422 5.14 -38.64 -5.52
C CYS A 422 4.21 -39.69 -6.14
N ASN A 423 2.92 -39.36 -6.21
CA ASN A 423 1.83 -40.20 -6.74
C ASN A 423 1.16 -39.51 -7.93
#